data_AF-A0A183PTY2-F1
#
_entry.id   AF-A0A183PTY2-F1
#
_cell.length_a   1.000
_cell.length_b   1.000
_cell.length_c   1.000
_cell.angle_alpha   90.00
_cell.angle_beta   90.00
_cell.angle_gamma   90.00
#
_symmetry.space_group_name_H-M   'P 1'
#
loop_
_entity.id
_entity.type
_entity.pdbx_description
1 polymer ?
#
loop_
_entity_poly.entity_id
_entity_poly.type
_entity_poly.pdbx_seq_one_letter_code
_entity_poly.pdbx_strand_id
1 'polypeptide(L)'
;ENILIGLNNPSELKVIDFGSSCFVNQKTYTYIQSRFYRAPEIILGISYGPPIDMWSLGCILPELYTGRPLFPGENENEQLACIMEVLGLPSELQLEKASRRRVFFAAITATRVFLRERIHKSTLNLESLRSRIANIDSALSLIIPPELKTNVNEFLKHRDNFYNQITKRRQMRKFEQMFKHPSKSNNDENKIKSKELDINKIVVNLSDRQLNQHELSILKKGLNFNMNRTRISASEIIPLIEPVLSNVPDDQANSLRFKIAAAILNQKPNTPNISKEETYALKQLRKDRKIVIMKADKGNTTVVMNNSDYER
;
A
#
# COMPACT_ATOMS: atom_id res chain seq x y z
N GLU A 1 -12.04 1.84 32.48
CA GLU A 1 -13.09 2.63 33.15
C GLU A 1 -14.31 1.78 33.52
N ASN A 2 -14.87 0.98 32.60
CA ASN A 2 -16.11 0.23 32.85
C ASN A 2 -15.93 -1.14 33.54
N ILE A 3 -14.78 -1.39 34.17
CA ILE A 3 -14.47 -2.60 34.93
C ILE A 3 -13.96 -2.16 36.30
N LEU A 4 -14.72 -2.47 37.35
CA LEU A 4 -14.34 -2.21 38.74
C LEU A 4 -13.66 -3.43 39.35
N ILE A 5 -12.76 -3.17 40.29
CA ILE A 5 -12.06 -4.17 41.10
C ILE A 5 -12.64 -4.11 42.51
N GLY A 6 -12.95 -5.27 43.10
CA GLY A 6 -13.45 -5.36 44.47
C GLY A 6 -12.44 -4.86 45.49
N LEU A 7 -12.86 -3.96 46.38
CA LEU A 7 -12.01 -3.37 47.43
C LEU A 7 -11.41 -4.44 48.37
N ASN A 8 -12.18 -5.48 48.69
CA ASN A 8 -11.79 -6.54 49.62
C ASN A 8 -11.29 -7.80 48.91
N ASN A 9 -11.42 -7.87 47.59
CA ASN A 9 -10.97 -9.00 46.79
C ASN A 9 -10.52 -8.49 45.41
N PRO A 10 -9.20 -8.32 45.19
CA PRO A 10 -8.67 -7.81 43.93
C PRO A 10 -8.89 -8.77 42.74
N SER A 11 -9.33 -10.01 42.98
CA SER A 11 -9.76 -10.95 41.93
C SER A 11 -11.23 -10.80 41.54
N GLU A 12 -12.01 -10.02 42.27
CA GLU A 12 -13.41 -9.73 41.93
C GLU A 12 -13.47 -8.59 40.91
N LEU A 13 -13.96 -8.90 39.71
CA LEU A 13 -14.17 -7.93 38.64
C LEU A 13 -15.67 -7.72 38.42
N LYS A 14 -16.10 -6.46 38.31
CA LYS A 14 -17.48 -6.10 38.00
C LYS A 14 -17.54 -5.19 36.80
N VAL A 15 -18.27 -5.60 35.78
CA VAL A 15 -18.59 -4.74 34.64
C VAL A 15 -19.66 -3.74 35.08
N ILE A 16 -19.46 -2.48 34.74
CA ILE A 16 -20.37 -1.38 35.04
C ILE A 16 -20.71 -0.63 33.77
N ASP A 17 -21.64 0.34 33.88
CA ASP A 17 -22.11 1.18 32.78
C ASP A 17 -22.78 0.38 31.65
N PHE A 18 -24.04 0.02 31.90
CA PHE A 18 -24.92 -0.65 30.94
C PHE A 18 -25.73 0.35 30.10
N GLY A 19 -25.37 1.64 30.07
CA GLY A 19 -26.13 2.68 29.38
C GLY A 19 -26.23 2.49 27.86
N SER A 20 -25.30 1.75 27.28
CA SER A 20 -25.31 1.35 25.85
C SER A 20 -25.69 -0.11 25.62
N SER A 21 -26.11 -0.84 26.66
CA SER A 21 -26.51 -2.24 26.54
C SER A 21 -27.83 -2.39 25.80
N CYS A 22 -28.01 -3.50 25.07
CA CYS A 22 -29.25 -3.81 24.39
C CYS A 22 -29.47 -5.33 24.32
N PHE A 23 -30.72 -5.75 24.18
CA PHE A 23 -31.03 -7.17 23.91
C PHE A 23 -30.63 -7.51 22.46
N VAL A 24 -30.19 -8.75 22.24
CA VAL A 24 -29.73 -9.25 20.93
C VAL A 24 -30.76 -9.00 19.81
N ASN A 25 -32.05 -9.09 20.14
CA ASN A 25 -33.17 -8.92 19.22
C ASN A 25 -33.68 -7.47 19.12
N GLN A 26 -33.11 -6.53 19.88
CA GLN A 26 -33.55 -5.13 19.95
C GLN A 26 -32.34 -4.18 19.86
N LYS A 27 -31.65 -4.25 18.72
CA LYS A 27 -30.49 -3.39 18.42
C LYS A 27 -30.98 -1.96 18.16
N THR A 28 -30.69 -1.06 19.10
CA THR A 28 -31.21 0.33 19.08
C THR A 28 -30.19 1.33 18.53
N TYR A 29 -28.89 1.01 18.61
CA TYR A 29 -27.83 2.00 18.40
C TYR A 29 -26.89 1.59 17.26
N THR A 30 -26.63 2.51 16.34
CA THR A 30 -25.65 2.34 15.25
C THR A 30 -24.25 2.80 15.62
N TYR A 31 -24.13 3.58 16.70
CA TYR A 31 -22.87 4.07 17.26
C TYR A 31 -22.73 3.56 18.69
N ILE A 32 -22.01 2.45 18.85
CA ILE A 32 -21.79 1.78 20.14
C ILE A 32 -20.32 1.52 20.37
N GLN A 33 -19.98 1.23 21.64
CA GLN A 33 -18.61 1.02 22.13
C GLN A 33 -17.76 2.29 22.09
N SER A 34 -16.86 2.43 23.04
CA SER A 34 -15.82 3.48 22.99
C SER A 34 -14.85 3.20 21.85
N ARG A 35 -14.39 4.26 21.17
CA ARG A 35 -13.67 4.17 19.88
C ARG A 35 -12.49 3.20 19.88
N PHE A 36 -11.62 3.26 20.89
CA PHE A 36 -10.42 2.42 20.97
C PHE A 36 -10.73 0.92 21.11
N TYR A 37 -11.93 0.58 21.57
CA TYR A 37 -12.40 -0.79 21.79
C TYR A 37 -13.50 -1.20 20.81
N ARG A 38 -13.77 -0.36 19.81
CA ARG A 38 -14.88 -0.56 18.86
C ARG A 38 -14.52 -1.59 17.80
N ALA A 39 -15.46 -2.52 17.59
CA ALA A 39 -15.29 -3.60 16.61
C ALA A 39 -15.33 -3.10 15.16
N PRO A 40 -14.58 -3.72 14.23
CA PRO A 40 -14.53 -3.30 12.84
C PRO A 40 -15.90 -3.41 12.15
N GLU A 41 -16.73 -4.38 12.50
CA GLU A 41 -18.10 -4.50 12.00
C GLU A 41 -18.98 -3.29 12.34
N ILE A 42 -18.80 -2.68 13.52
CA ILE A 42 -19.52 -1.46 13.90
C ILE A 42 -19.06 -0.29 13.03
N ILE A 43 -17.73 -0.13 12.86
CA ILE A 43 -17.16 0.94 12.04
C ILE A 43 -17.63 0.81 10.58
N LEU A 44 -17.63 -0.42 10.05
CA LEU A 44 -18.05 -0.75 8.69
C LEU A 44 -19.57 -0.74 8.48
N GLY A 45 -20.36 -0.60 9.54
CA GLY A 45 -21.82 -0.63 9.47
C GLY A 45 -22.36 -2.00 9.06
N ILE A 46 -21.68 -3.08 9.45
CA ILE A 46 -22.15 -4.46 9.33
C ILE A 46 -23.07 -4.75 10.53
N SER A 47 -24.08 -5.60 10.34
CA SER A 47 -24.92 -6.07 11.46
C SER A 47 -24.05 -6.73 12.53
N TYR A 48 -24.15 -6.21 13.74
CA TYR A 48 -23.33 -6.65 14.87
C TYR A 48 -24.07 -7.62 15.79
N GLY A 49 -23.35 -8.30 16.67
CA GLY A 49 -23.94 -9.17 17.69
C GLY A 49 -23.02 -9.29 18.91
N PRO A 50 -23.26 -10.27 19.80
CA PRO A 50 -22.42 -10.49 20.97
C PRO A 50 -20.88 -10.55 20.72
N PRO A 51 -20.36 -10.96 19.54
CA PRO A 51 -18.91 -10.94 19.28
C PRO A 51 -18.23 -9.58 19.43
N ILE A 52 -18.95 -8.46 19.33
CA ILE A 52 -18.35 -7.13 19.49
C ILE A 52 -17.81 -6.91 20.91
N ASP A 53 -18.43 -7.53 21.92
CA ASP A 53 -17.98 -7.42 23.30
C ASP A 53 -16.67 -8.20 23.51
N MET A 54 -16.55 -9.35 22.84
CA MET A 54 -15.30 -10.13 22.81
C MET A 54 -14.18 -9.38 22.09
N TRP A 55 -14.51 -8.57 21.07
CA TRP A 55 -13.56 -7.67 20.45
C TRP A 55 -13.05 -6.61 21.44
N SER A 56 -13.95 -5.95 22.18
CA SER A 56 -13.56 -4.99 23.20
C SER A 56 -12.67 -5.62 24.27
N LEU A 57 -13.01 -6.83 24.74
CA LEU A 57 -12.17 -7.59 25.65
C LEU A 57 -10.78 -7.87 25.05
N GLY A 58 -10.73 -8.28 23.78
CA GLY A 58 -9.47 -8.48 23.05
C GLY A 58 -8.61 -7.24 22.91
N CYS A 59 -9.20 -6.04 22.94
CA CYS A 59 -8.47 -4.77 22.97
C CYS A 59 -7.98 -4.41 24.39
N ILE A 60 -8.76 -4.75 25.42
CA ILE A 60 -8.43 -4.49 26.83
C ILE A 60 -7.26 -5.35 27.30
N LEU A 61 -7.17 -6.63 26.90
CA LEU A 61 -6.13 -7.54 27.41
C LEU A 61 -4.69 -7.06 27.11
N PRO A 62 -4.33 -6.66 25.86
CA PRO A 62 -3.01 -6.11 25.58
C PRO A 62 -2.79 -4.72 26.19
N GLU A 63 -3.85 -3.94 26.37
CA GLU A 63 -3.78 -2.63 27.02
C GLU A 63 -3.43 -2.75 28.50
N LEU A 64 -4.00 -3.74 29.21
CA LEU A 64 -3.62 -4.04 30.59
C LEU A 64 -2.15 -4.42 30.72
N TYR A 65 -1.59 -5.09 29.71
CA TYR A 65 -0.17 -5.49 29.70
C TYR A 65 0.78 -4.33 29.33
N THR A 66 0.37 -3.47 28.40
CA THR A 66 1.25 -2.42 27.83
C THR A 66 1.01 -1.02 28.41
N GLY A 67 -0.09 -0.81 29.11
CA GLY A 67 -0.56 0.50 29.58
C GLY A 67 -0.99 1.44 28.45
N ARG A 68 -1.18 0.94 27.22
CA ARG A 68 -1.53 1.75 26.04
C ARG A 68 -2.66 1.07 25.25
N PRO A 69 -3.63 1.83 24.69
CA PRO A 69 -4.68 1.24 23.87
C PRO A 69 -4.12 0.48 22.67
N LEU A 70 -4.68 -0.71 22.40
CA LEU A 70 -4.25 -1.57 21.29
C LEU A 70 -4.40 -0.87 19.92
N PHE A 71 -5.48 -0.10 19.77
CA PHE A 71 -5.80 0.65 18.56
C PHE A 71 -6.16 2.10 18.91
N PRO A 72 -5.19 3.03 18.97
CA PRO A 72 -5.40 4.42 19.38
C PRO A 72 -5.74 5.34 18.20
N GLY A 73 -6.83 5.11 17.48
CA GLY A 73 -7.22 5.96 16.34
C GLY A 73 -7.91 7.25 16.76
N GLU A 74 -7.54 8.41 16.20
CA GLU A 74 -8.14 9.70 16.58
C GLU A 74 -9.58 9.84 16.06
N ASN A 75 -9.90 9.18 14.95
CA ASN A 75 -11.20 9.16 14.30
C ASN A 75 -11.55 7.74 13.78
N GLU A 76 -12.76 7.52 13.26
CA GLU A 76 -13.19 6.19 12.80
C GLU A 76 -12.34 5.64 11.64
N ASN A 77 -11.82 6.52 10.77
CA ASN A 77 -10.98 6.12 9.65
C ASN A 77 -9.62 5.62 10.15
N GLU A 78 -8.99 6.35 11.07
CA GLU A 78 -7.74 5.95 11.70
C GLU A 78 -7.90 4.70 12.56
N GLN A 79 -9.01 4.59 13.28
CA GLN A 79 -9.33 3.40 14.07
C GLN A 79 -9.35 2.15 13.18
N LEU A 80 -10.07 2.21 12.05
CA LEU A 80 -10.11 1.12 11.08
C LEU A 80 -8.73 0.86 10.46
N ALA A 81 -7.95 1.92 10.20
CA ALA A 81 -6.60 1.79 9.66
C ALA A 81 -5.60 1.16 10.65
N CYS A 82 -5.73 1.40 11.95
CA CYS A 82 -4.95 0.72 13.00
C CYS A 82 -5.31 -0.76 13.06
N ILE A 83 -6.60 -1.10 13.00
CA ILE A 83 -7.07 -2.49 12.97
C ILE A 83 -6.49 -3.24 11.76
N MET A 84 -6.55 -2.62 10.58
CA MET A 84 -6.05 -3.21 9.34
C MET A 84 -4.53 -3.38 9.30
N GLU A 85 -3.78 -2.56 10.04
CA GLU A 85 -2.32 -2.72 10.13
C GLU A 85 -1.95 -4.03 10.83
N VAL A 86 -2.71 -4.40 11.86
CA VAL A 86 -2.41 -5.56 12.70
C VAL A 86 -3.05 -6.83 12.15
N LEU A 87 -4.33 -6.77 11.73
CA LEU A 87 -5.11 -7.94 11.30
C LEU A 87 -5.21 -8.09 9.78
N GLY A 88 -4.72 -7.11 9.02
CA GLY A 88 -4.87 -7.07 7.57
C GLY A 88 -6.22 -6.54 7.11
N LEU A 89 -6.44 -6.56 5.79
CA LEU A 89 -7.66 -6.07 5.19
C LEU A 89 -8.84 -7.02 5.48
N PRO A 90 -10.06 -6.49 5.73
CA PRO A 90 -11.26 -7.31 5.79
C PRO A 90 -11.45 -8.06 4.47
N SER A 91 -11.94 -9.30 4.55
CA SER A 91 -12.22 -10.11 3.36
C SER A 91 -13.29 -9.48 2.48
N GLU A 92 -13.27 -9.80 1.19
CA GLU A 92 -14.23 -9.26 0.22
C GLU A 92 -15.69 -9.55 0.64
N LEU A 93 -15.95 -10.74 1.19
CA LEU A 93 -17.25 -11.13 1.75
C LEU A 93 -17.70 -10.26 2.94
N GLN A 94 -16.78 -9.78 3.77
CA GLN A 94 -17.10 -8.85 4.86
C GLN A 94 -17.36 -7.45 4.32
N LEU A 95 -16.63 -7.03 3.29
CA LEU A 95 -16.81 -5.73 2.63
C LEU A 95 -18.11 -5.64 1.84
N GLU A 96 -18.62 -6.74 1.30
CA GLU A 96 -19.94 -6.79 0.67
C GLU A 96 -21.08 -6.53 1.65
N LYS A 97 -20.93 -7.01 2.89
CA LYS A 97 -21.91 -6.82 3.97
C LYS A 97 -21.82 -5.43 4.63
N ALA A 98 -20.78 -4.67 4.33
CA ALA A 98 -20.51 -3.37 4.95
C ALA A 98 -21.30 -2.25 4.27
N SER A 99 -22.31 -1.72 4.97
CA SER A 99 -23.12 -0.60 4.48
C SER A 99 -22.30 0.69 4.33
N ARG A 100 -21.27 0.88 5.18
CA ARG A 100 -20.39 2.06 5.17
C ARG A 100 -19.12 1.86 4.34
N ARG A 101 -19.03 0.79 3.54
CA ARG A 101 -17.82 0.49 2.74
C ARG A 101 -17.36 1.65 1.86
N ARG A 102 -18.28 2.43 1.28
CA ARG A 102 -17.92 3.56 0.40
C ARG A 102 -17.23 4.70 1.17
N VAL A 103 -17.62 4.94 2.42
CA VAL A 103 -17.06 6.00 3.27
C VAL A 103 -15.59 5.71 3.59
N PHE A 104 -15.28 4.47 3.92
CA PHE A 104 -13.92 4.06 4.29
C PHE A 104 -13.08 3.68 3.08
N PHE A 105 -13.67 3.07 2.05
CA PHE A 105 -12.93 2.47 0.93
C PHE A 105 -12.91 3.26 -0.38
N ALA A 106 -13.68 4.35 -0.52
CA ALA A 106 -13.47 5.30 -1.62
C ALA A 106 -12.06 5.92 -1.53
N ALA A 107 -11.56 6.17 -0.31
CA ALA A 107 -10.17 6.55 -0.06
C ALA A 107 -9.19 5.35 -0.16
N ILE A 108 -9.61 4.12 0.15
CA ILE A 108 -8.74 2.92 0.12
C ILE A 108 -8.31 2.49 -1.29
N THR A 109 -9.07 2.86 -2.31
CA THR A 109 -8.62 2.68 -3.70
C THR A 109 -7.38 3.54 -3.98
N ALA A 110 -7.22 4.69 -3.30
CA ALA A 110 -5.98 5.47 -3.24
C ALA A 110 -4.97 4.92 -2.20
N THR A 111 -5.43 4.31 -1.10
CA THR A 111 -4.59 3.72 -0.03
C THR A 111 -3.84 2.44 -0.44
N ARG A 112 -4.10 1.84 -1.60
CA ARG A 112 -3.17 0.82 -2.18
C ARG A 112 -1.73 1.34 -2.31
N VAL A 113 -1.54 2.66 -2.41
CA VAL A 113 -0.23 3.33 -2.44
C VAL A 113 0.33 3.57 -1.02
N PHE A 114 -0.51 3.88 -0.04
CA PHE A 114 -0.11 4.09 1.36
C PHE A 114 0.12 2.80 2.15
N LEU A 115 -0.62 1.72 1.85
CA LEU A 115 -0.35 0.38 2.42
C LEU A 115 1.04 -0.13 2.02
N ARG A 116 1.55 0.26 0.84
CA ARG A 116 2.95 0.02 0.46
C ARG A 116 3.95 0.80 1.32
N GLU A 117 3.64 2.03 1.72
CA GLU A 117 4.47 2.78 2.69
C GLU A 117 4.42 2.19 4.10
N ARG A 118 3.29 1.61 4.51
CA ARG A 118 3.18 0.95 5.83
C ARG A 118 3.96 -0.38 5.89
N ILE A 119 4.01 -1.11 4.78
CA ILE A 119 4.94 -2.24 4.58
C ILE A 119 6.40 -1.76 4.68
N HIS A 120 6.71 -0.54 4.23
CA HIS A 120 8.03 0.05 4.38
C HIS A 120 8.39 0.39 5.85
N LYS A 121 7.42 0.77 6.70
CA LYS A 121 7.62 0.85 8.15
C LYS A 121 7.81 -0.52 8.81
N SER A 122 7.15 -1.57 8.30
CA SER A 122 7.35 -2.94 8.79
C SER A 122 8.79 -3.45 8.58
N THR A 123 9.50 -2.95 7.55
CA THR A 123 10.93 -3.21 7.35
C THR A 123 11.83 -2.62 8.44
N LEU A 124 11.43 -1.56 9.14
CA LEU A 124 12.18 -1.01 10.28
C LEU A 124 12.08 -1.92 11.52
N ASN A 125 10.92 -2.58 11.71
CA ASN A 125 10.77 -3.61 12.75
C ASN A 125 11.62 -4.86 12.46
N LEU A 126 12.00 -5.09 11.21
CA LEU A 126 12.89 -6.19 10.83
C LEU A 126 14.33 -5.95 11.32
N GLU A 127 14.75 -4.69 11.45
CA GLU A 127 16.01 -4.31 12.11
C GLU A 127 15.95 -4.50 13.63
N SER A 128 14.81 -4.19 14.25
CA SER A 128 14.56 -4.51 15.67
C SER A 128 14.51 -6.03 15.92
N LEU A 129 14.00 -6.81 14.97
CA LEU A 129 14.02 -8.27 15.04
C LEU A 129 15.44 -8.83 14.92
N ARG A 130 16.28 -8.23 14.06
CA ARG A 130 17.70 -8.59 13.92
C ARG A 130 18.50 -8.34 15.19
N SER A 131 18.24 -7.24 15.89
CA SER A 131 18.88 -6.98 17.19
C SER A 131 18.40 -7.94 18.28
N ARG A 132 17.13 -8.35 18.26
CA ARG A 132 16.61 -9.39 19.18
C ARG A 132 17.14 -10.78 18.86
N ILE A 133 17.30 -11.14 17.59
CA ILE A 133 17.93 -12.41 17.17
C ILE A 133 19.39 -12.45 17.64
N ALA A 134 20.13 -11.35 17.52
CA ALA A 134 21.50 -11.24 18.05
C ALA A 134 21.56 -11.42 19.58
N ASN A 135 20.60 -10.85 20.31
CA ASN A 135 20.50 -11.01 21.76
C ASN A 135 20.11 -12.44 22.17
N ILE A 136 19.22 -13.09 21.42
CA ILE A 136 18.81 -14.49 21.66
C ILE A 136 19.96 -15.44 21.32
N ASP A 137 20.71 -15.22 20.25
CA ASP A 137 21.89 -16.02 19.90
C ASP A 137 22.99 -15.91 20.97
N SER A 138 23.15 -14.72 21.57
CA SER A 138 24.01 -14.50 22.73
C SER A 138 23.52 -15.25 23.98
N ALA A 139 22.22 -15.23 24.27
CA ALA A 139 21.63 -15.93 25.41
C ALA A 139 21.63 -17.46 25.26
N LEU A 140 21.35 -17.97 24.05
CA LEU A 140 21.38 -19.42 23.75
C LEU A 140 22.81 -19.98 23.81
N SER A 141 23.82 -19.14 23.55
CA SER A 141 25.24 -19.51 23.68
C SER A 141 25.67 -19.79 25.13
N LEU A 142 24.91 -19.30 26.12
CA LEU A 142 25.17 -19.55 27.54
C LEU A 142 24.47 -20.81 28.06
N ILE A 143 23.48 -21.35 27.32
CA ILE A 143 22.56 -22.39 27.81
C ILE A 143 22.75 -23.72 27.06
N ILE A 144 23.12 -23.71 25.77
CA ILE A 144 23.13 -24.91 24.92
C ILE A 144 24.56 -25.47 24.73
N PRO A 145 24.77 -26.80 24.84
CA PRO A 145 26.04 -27.45 24.49
C PRO A 145 26.45 -27.19 23.02
N PRO A 146 27.75 -27.02 22.74
CA PRO A 146 28.25 -26.58 21.43
C PRO A 146 27.88 -27.50 20.26
N GLU A 147 27.63 -28.78 20.52
CA GLU A 147 27.25 -29.79 19.53
C GLU A 147 25.83 -29.56 18.97
N LEU A 148 24.86 -29.21 19.83
CA LEU A 148 23.48 -28.92 19.43
C LEU A 148 23.34 -27.57 18.71
N LYS A 149 24.18 -26.59 19.09
CA LYS A 149 24.23 -25.27 18.43
C LYS A 149 24.66 -25.39 16.97
N THR A 150 25.57 -26.31 16.66
CA THR A 150 26.11 -26.52 15.31
C THR A 150 25.04 -27.08 14.38
N ASN A 151 24.27 -28.08 14.83
CA ASN A 151 23.18 -28.67 14.05
C ASN A 151 22.03 -27.69 13.74
N VAL A 152 21.66 -26.84 14.71
CA VAL A 152 20.62 -25.81 14.52
C VAL A 152 21.09 -24.74 13.52
N ASN A 153 22.35 -24.32 13.61
CA ASN A 153 22.91 -23.32 12.70
C ASN A 153 23.11 -23.86 11.28
N GLU A 154 23.47 -25.13 11.10
CA GLU A 154 23.54 -25.77 9.79
C GLU A 154 22.16 -25.88 9.13
N PHE A 155 21.13 -26.29 9.89
CA PHE A 155 19.76 -26.37 9.39
C PHE A 155 19.23 -25.00 8.91
N LEU A 156 19.46 -23.95 9.69
CA LEU A 156 19.03 -22.58 9.33
C LEU A 156 19.81 -22.05 8.12
N LYS A 157 21.13 -22.27 8.05
CA LYS A 157 21.96 -21.89 6.89
C LYS A 157 21.52 -22.60 5.61
N HIS A 158 21.19 -23.88 5.69
CA HIS A 158 20.73 -24.65 4.52
C HIS A 158 19.41 -24.09 3.97
N ARG A 159 18.46 -23.76 4.86
CA ARG A 159 17.17 -23.17 4.50
C ARG A 159 17.31 -21.79 3.86
N ASP A 160 18.15 -20.93 4.43
CA ASP A 160 18.34 -19.56 3.92
C ASP A 160 19.07 -19.56 2.56
N ASN A 161 20.02 -20.47 2.36
CA ASN A 161 20.68 -20.64 1.07
C ASN A 161 19.73 -21.07 -0.05
N PHE A 162 18.75 -21.94 0.24
CA PHE A 162 17.76 -22.38 -0.73
C PHE A 162 16.89 -21.21 -1.25
N TYR A 163 16.35 -20.38 -0.36
CA TYR A 163 15.52 -19.22 -0.74
C TYR A 163 16.32 -18.09 -1.43
N ASN A 164 17.55 -17.86 -0.98
CA ASN A 164 18.43 -16.86 -1.57
C ASN A 164 18.83 -17.23 -3.01
N GLN A 165 19.09 -18.51 -3.30
CA GLN A 165 19.42 -18.96 -4.65
C GLN A 165 18.27 -18.78 -5.65
N ILE A 166 17.03 -19.06 -5.23
CA ILE A 166 15.84 -18.89 -6.08
C ILE A 166 15.64 -17.39 -6.43
N THR A 167 15.77 -16.53 -5.43
CA THR A 167 15.61 -15.08 -5.60
C THR A 167 16.73 -14.49 -6.47
N LYS A 168 17.99 -14.90 -6.24
CA LYS A 168 19.15 -14.51 -7.04
C LYS A 168 18.97 -14.88 -8.51
N ARG A 169 18.56 -16.12 -8.80
CA ARG A 169 18.30 -16.58 -10.18
C ARG A 169 17.22 -15.74 -10.88
N ARG A 170 16.18 -15.31 -10.17
CA ARG A 170 15.12 -14.47 -10.75
C ARG A 170 15.60 -13.06 -11.09
N GLN A 171 16.42 -12.45 -10.24
CA GLN A 171 16.98 -11.11 -10.49
C GLN A 171 18.03 -11.13 -11.59
N MET A 172 18.89 -12.16 -11.63
CA MET A 172 19.85 -12.36 -12.72
C MET A 172 19.16 -12.42 -14.09
N ARG A 173 18.05 -13.16 -14.21
CA ARG A 173 17.27 -13.21 -15.47
C ARG A 173 16.75 -11.83 -15.90
N LYS A 174 16.29 -11.00 -14.96
CA LYS A 174 15.83 -9.64 -15.26
C LYS A 174 16.98 -8.73 -15.69
N PHE A 175 18.12 -8.84 -15.01
CA PHE A 175 19.31 -8.07 -15.33
C PHE A 175 19.88 -8.46 -16.71
N GLU A 176 19.95 -9.76 -17.02
CA GLU A 176 20.34 -10.25 -18.35
C GLU A 176 19.37 -9.78 -19.46
N GLN A 177 18.07 -9.73 -19.18
CA GLN A 177 17.08 -9.16 -20.11
C GLN A 177 17.32 -7.67 -20.36
N MET A 178 17.81 -6.92 -19.36
CA MET A 178 18.17 -5.50 -19.54
C MET A 178 19.41 -5.33 -20.44
N PHE A 179 20.37 -6.25 -20.40
CA PHE A 179 21.55 -6.22 -21.29
C PHE A 179 21.26 -6.71 -22.72
N LYS A 180 20.21 -7.52 -22.92
CA LYS A 180 19.82 -8.01 -24.26
C LYS A 180 19.13 -6.97 -25.15
N HIS A 181 18.79 -5.79 -24.62
CA HIS A 181 18.24 -4.69 -25.41
C HIS A 181 19.11 -3.42 -25.34
N PRO A 182 20.33 -3.43 -25.90
CA PRO A 182 20.98 -2.18 -26.26
C PRO A 182 20.31 -1.65 -27.52
N SER A 183 19.63 -0.51 -27.39
CA SER A 183 19.10 0.31 -28.50
C SER A 183 18.25 -0.42 -29.56
N LYS A 184 16.92 -0.44 -29.37
CA LYS A 184 16.03 -0.41 -30.54
C LYS A 184 16.13 0.98 -31.17
N SER A 185 16.98 1.09 -32.20
CA SER A 185 16.95 2.15 -33.18
C SER A 185 15.71 2.00 -34.08
N ASN A 186 14.93 3.08 -34.18
CA ASN A 186 14.22 3.62 -35.33
C ASN A 186 13.34 2.75 -36.28
N ASN A 187 13.05 1.48 -36.03
CA ASN A 187 12.25 0.67 -36.98
C ASN A 187 10.85 0.21 -36.51
N ASP A 188 10.30 0.76 -35.43
CA ASP A 188 8.94 0.41 -34.94
C ASP A 188 7.87 1.52 -35.17
N GLU A 189 8.09 2.47 -36.10
CA GLU A 189 7.03 3.39 -36.54
C GLU A 189 5.94 2.69 -37.40
N ASN A 190 6.20 1.50 -37.93
CA ASN A 190 5.26 0.76 -38.77
C ASN A 190 4.50 -0.38 -38.06
N LYS A 191 4.57 -0.48 -36.72
CA LYS A 191 3.82 -1.50 -35.95
C LYS A 191 2.76 -0.93 -34.99
N ILE A 192 2.46 0.37 -35.11
CA ILE A 192 1.38 1.05 -34.37
C ILE A 192 0.17 1.38 -35.29
N LYS A 193 0.18 0.92 -36.55
CA LYS A 193 -1.01 0.94 -37.41
C LYS A 193 -1.69 -0.43 -37.39
N SER A 194 -3.00 -0.44 -37.12
CA SER A 194 -3.94 -1.58 -37.03
C SER A 194 -4.19 -2.22 -35.65
N LYS A 195 -4.49 -1.40 -34.65
CA LYS A 195 -5.77 -1.56 -33.94
C LYS A 195 -6.49 -0.23 -34.05
N GLU A 196 -7.34 -0.08 -35.07
CA GLU A 196 -8.40 0.94 -35.02
C GLU A 196 -9.28 0.62 -33.81
N LEU A 197 -8.92 1.22 -32.68
CA LEU A 197 -9.77 1.28 -31.51
C LEU A 197 -10.83 2.33 -31.83
N ASP A 198 -12.09 1.91 -31.85
CA ASP A 198 -13.27 2.77 -32.05
C ASP A 198 -13.09 4.10 -31.30
N ILE A 199 -12.83 5.15 -32.08
CA ILE A 199 -12.40 6.47 -31.60
C ILE A 199 -13.48 7.13 -30.72
N ASN A 200 -14.74 6.70 -30.88
CA ASN A 200 -15.91 7.16 -30.15
C ASN A 200 -16.23 6.37 -28.88
N LYS A 201 -15.50 5.28 -28.58
CA LYS A 201 -15.78 4.40 -27.42
C LYS A 201 -14.96 4.74 -26.17
N ILE A 202 -13.84 5.44 -26.34
CA ILE A 202 -12.86 5.70 -25.27
C ILE A 202 -13.16 6.98 -24.51
N VAL A 203 -13.80 7.99 -25.10
CA VAL A 203 -14.17 9.22 -24.37
C VAL A 203 -15.63 9.53 -24.61
N VAL A 204 -16.43 9.55 -23.55
CA VAL A 204 -17.85 9.88 -23.60
C VAL A 204 -18.02 11.23 -22.89
N ASN A 205 -18.41 12.26 -23.64
CA ASN A 205 -18.70 13.57 -23.08
C ASN A 205 -20.20 13.72 -22.86
N LEU A 206 -20.61 13.71 -21.59
CA LEU A 206 -21.97 13.94 -21.10
C LEU A 206 -22.10 15.33 -20.47
N SER A 207 -21.06 16.16 -20.54
CA SER A 207 -21.11 17.55 -20.07
C SER A 207 -21.61 18.51 -21.16
N ASP A 208 -22.13 19.66 -20.75
CA ASP A 208 -22.57 20.71 -21.67
C ASP A 208 -21.38 21.43 -22.36
N ARG A 209 -20.16 21.14 -21.91
CA ARG A 209 -18.93 21.74 -22.42
C ARG A 209 -18.42 20.99 -23.65
N GLN A 210 -18.21 21.71 -24.74
CA GLN A 210 -17.52 21.16 -25.91
C GLN A 210 -16.01 21.00 -25.61
N LEU A 211 -15.50 19.79 -25.81
CA LEU A 211 -14.09 19.46 -25.62
C LEU A 211 -13.29 19.75 -26.89
N ASN A 212 -12.13 20.40 -26.74
CA ASN A 212 -11.24 20.65 -27.88
C ASN A 212 -10.53 19.35 -28.33
N GLN A 213 -10.04 19.31 -29.56
CA GLN A 213 -9.35 18.13 -30.15
C GLN A 213 -8.15 17.67 -29.31
N HIS A 214 -7.41 18.61 -28.72
CA HIS A 214 -6.28 18.32 -27.83
C HIS A 214 -6.74 17.77 -26.46
N GLU A 215 -7.86 18.25 -25.93
CA GLU A 215 -8.45 17.74 -24.69
C GLU A 215 -8.93 16.30 -24.89
N LEU A 216 -9.64 16.04 -26.00
CA LEU A 216 -10.05 14.69 -26.39
C LEU A 216 -8.85 13.75 -26.59
N SER A 217 -7.77 14.22 -27.22
CA SER A 217 -6.55 13.42 -27.42
C SER A 217 -5.91 12.98 -26.10
N ILE A 218 -5.86 13.85 -25.09
CA ILE A 218 -5.33 13.50 -23.75
C ILE A 218 -6.26 12.55 -23.02
N LEU A 219 -7.55 12.84 -23.02
CA LEU A 219 -8.54 12.01 -22.34
C LEU A 219 -8.59 10.60 -22.94
N LYS A 220 -8.28 10.45 -24.24
CA LYS A 220 -8.05 9.17 -24.92
C LYS A 220 -6.77 8.45 -24.44
N LYS A 221 -5.69 9.18 -24.16
CA LYS A 221 -4.45 8.61 -23.61
C LYS A 221 -4.61 8.10 -22.18
N GLY A 222 -5.64 8.55 -21.44
CA GLY A 222 -5.94 8.07 -20.09
C GLY A 222 -4.78 8.31 -19.13
N LEU A 223 -4.28 7.29 -18.45
CA LEU A 223 -3.09 7.39 -17.57
C LEU A 223 -1.78 7.08 -18.31
N ASN A 224 -1.82 6.81 -19.61
CA ASN A 224 -0.67 6.37 -20.40
C ASN A 224 0.10 7.55 -21.01
N PHE A 225 0.26 8.64 -20.25
CA PHE A 225 1.09 9.77 -20.66
C PHE A 225 2.22 10.04 -19.68
N ASN A 226 3.41 10.28 -20.22
CA ASN A 226 4.59 10.69 -19.46
C ASN A 226 4.82 12.19 -19.68
N MET A 227 4.76 12.97 -18.59
CA MET A 227 5.01 14.41 -18.63
C MET A 227 6.48 14.78 -18.43
N ASN A 228 7.27 13.86 -17.88
CA ASN A 228 8.55 14.20 -17.30
C ASN A 228 9.71 13.74 -18.18
N ARG A 229 10.57 14.70 -18.55
CA ARG A 229 11.95 14.43 -18.99
C ARG A 229 12.83 14.29 -17.75
N THR A 230 12.68 13.20 -17.01
CA THR A 230 13.59 12.92 -15.88
C THR A 230 14.84 12.22 -16.42
N ARG A 231 15.96 12.94 -16.39
CA ARG A 231 17.28 12.33 -16.55
C ARG A 231 17.74 11.91 -15.17
N ILE A 232 17.78 10.60 -14.92
CA ILE A 232 18.26 10.07 -13.64
C ILE A 232 19.75 10.34 -13.57
N SER A 233 20.22 11.04 -12.54
CA SER A 233 21.63 11.32 -12.36
C SER A 233 22.33 10.12 -11.71
N ALA A 234 23.51 9.73 -12.21
CA ALA A 234 24.28 8.66 -11.57
C ALA A 234 24.64 9.02 -10.11
N SER A 235 24.78 10.31 -9.82
CA SER A 235 25.00 10.87 -8.48
C SER A 235 23.85 10.63 -7.49
N GLU A 236 22.62 10.37 -7.93
CA GLU A 236 21.51 10.00 -7.04
C GLU A 236 21.50 8.50 -6.72
N ILE A 237 21.99 7.68 -7.65
CA ILE A 237 21.92 6.21 -7.54
C ILE A 237 23.16 5.63 -6.87
N ILE A 238 24.35 6.18 -7.14
CA ILE A 238 25.62 5.70 -6.58
C ILE A 238 25.62 5.72 -5.03
N PRO A 239 25.14 6.79 -4.35
CA PRO A 239 25.09 6.80 -2.89
C PRO A 239 24.16 5.74 -2.29
N LEU A 240 23.11 5.32 -3.03
CA LEU A 240 22.16 4.32 -2.56
C LEU A 240 22.73 2.89 -2.61
N ILE A 241 23.69 2.63 -3.49
CA ILE A 241 24.32 1.31 -3.67
C ILE A 241 25.65 1.19 -2.91
N GLU A 242 26.22 2.31 -2.48
CA GLU A 242 27.48 2.40 -1.75
C GLU A 242 27.54 1.51 -0.49
N PRO A 243 26.46 1.38 0.33
CA PRO A 243 26.46 0.50 1.51
C PRO A 243 26.55 -1.00 1.16
N VAL A 244 26.24 -1.37 -0.08
CA VAL A 244 26.35 -2.76 -0.56
C VAL A 244 27.74 -3.01 -1.15
N LEU A 245 28.33 -1.99 -1.77
CA LEU A 245 29.66 -2.06 -2.37
C LEU A 245 30.79 -2.08 -1.34
N SER A 246 30.55 -1.63 -0.10
CA SER A 246 31.51 -1.71 1.01
C SER A 246 31.88 -3.14 1.42
N ASN A 247 31.09 -4.14 1.01
CA ASN A 247 31.34 -5.56 1.30
C ASN A 247 32.14 -6.27 0.19
N VAL A 248 32.60 -5.52 -0.82
CA VAL A 248 33.28 -6.04 -2.02
C VAL A 248 34.65 -5.36 -2.12
N PRO A 249 35.72 -6.04 -2.55
CA PRO A 249 37.05 -5.43 -2.71
C PRO A 249 37.01 -4.18 -3.59
N ASP A 250 37.80 -3.17 -3.23
CA ASP A 250 37.72 -1.82 -3.82
C ASP A 250 37.84 -1.81 -5.35
N ASP A 251 38.65 -2.68 -5.93
CA ASP A 251 38.80 -2.80 -7.39
C ASP A 251 37.52 -3.29 -8.08
N GLN A 252 36.82 -4.25 -7.47
CA GLN A 252 35.54 -4.77 -7.99
C GLN A 252 34.41 -3.79 -7.74
N ALA A 253 34.42 -3.12 -6.58
CA ALA A 253 33.47 -2.06 -6.26
C ALA A 253 33.59 -0.89 -7.26
N ASN A 254 34.81 -0.46 -7.59
CA ASN A 254 35.07 0.57 -8.59
C ASN A 254 34.63 0.14 -10.01
N SER A 255 34.89 -1.11 -10.39
CA SER A 255 34.39 -1.66 -11.66
C SER A 255 32.85 -1.65 -11.73
N LEU A 256 32.17 -1.98 -10.62
CA LEU A 256 30.71 -1.94 -10.52
C LEU A 256 30.18 -0.51 -10.56
N ARG A 257 30.79 0.44 -9.84
CA ARG A 257 30.43 1.87 -9.91
C ARG A 257 30.50 2.38 -11.34
N PHE A 258 31.58 2.06 -12.06
CA PHE A 258 31.75 2.46 -13.46
C PHE A 258 30.70 1.83 -14.39
N LYS A 259 30.43 0.52 -14.26
CA LYS A 259 29.42 -0.17 -15.07
C LYS A 259 28.01 0.37 -14.83
N ILE A 260 27.67 0.68 -13.59
CA ILE A 260 26.37 1.23 -13.20
C ILE A 260 26.23 2.67 -13.71
N ALA A 261 27.25 3.51 -13.51
CA ALA A 261 27.27 4.87 -14.04
C ALA A 261 27.14 4.88 -15.57
N ALA A 262 27.88 4.02 -16.27
CA ALA A 262 27.79 3.87 -17.72
C ALA A 262 26.39 3.41 -18.17
N ALA A 263 25.78 2.46 -17.46
CA ALA A 263 24.41 2.01 -17.76
C ALA A 263 23.36 3.12 -17.58
N ILE A 264 23.50 3.97 -16.56
CA ILE A 264 22.57 5.08 -16.30
C ILE A 264 22.78 6.22 -17.30
N LEU A 265 24.03 6.60 -17.58
CA LEU A 265 24.35 7.67 -18.51
C LEU A 265 23.96 7.34 -19.96
N ASN A 266 23.99 6.05 -20.32
CA ASN A 266 23.58 5.57 -21.63
C ASN A 266 22.06 5.40 -21.79
N GLN A 267 21.26 5.59 -20.73
CA GLN A 267 19.81 5.59 -20.85
C GLN A 267 19.31 6.90 -21.46
N LYS A 268 18.57 6.79 -22.57
CA LYS A 268 17.79 7.91 -23.08
C LYS A 268 16.61 8.15 -22.12
N PRO A 269 16.40 9.38 -21.63
CA PRO A 269 15.25 9.68 -20.79
C PRO A 269 13.99 9.38 -21.58
N ASN A 270 12.95 8.89 -20.89
CA ASN A 270 11.65 8.67 -21.52
C ASN A 270 11.18 10.01 -22.11
N THR A 271 10.99 10.05 -23.42
CA THR A 271 10.47 11.25 -24.09
C THR A 271 9.03 11.47 -23.64
N PRO A 272 8.60 12.73 -23.41
CA PRO A 272 7.20 13.02 -23.16
C PRO A 272 6.40 12.59 -24.38
N ASN A 273 5.35 11.81 -24.17
CA ASN A 273 4.47 11.33 -25.25
C ASN A 273 3.22 12.23 -25.41
N ILE A 274 3.31 13.46 -24.89
CA ILE A 274 2.30 14.52 -25.00
C ILE A 274 2.92 15.78 -25.60
N SER A 275 2.15 16.43 -26.47
CA SER A 275 2.51 17.72 -27.09
C SER A 275 2.37 18.89 -26.11
N LYS A 276 2.90 20.06 -26.48
CA LYS A 276 2.80 21.27 -25.64
C LYS A 276 1.35 21.73 -25.51
N GLU A 277 0.60 21.60 -26.60
CA GLU A 277 -0.81 21.94 -26.75
C GLU A 277 -1.67 21.00 -25.89
N GLU A 278 -1.34 19.71 -25.87
CA GLU A 278 -1.95 18.76 -24.95
C GLU A 278 -1.63 19.13 -23.48
N THR A 279 -0.38 19.44 -23.16
CA THR A 279 0.00 19.84 -21.79
C THR A 279 -0.78 21.07 -21.31
N TYR A 280 -1.05 22.02 -22.21
CA TYR A 280 -1.89 23.19 -21.93
C TYR A 280 -3.36 22.80 -21.72
N ALA A 281 -3.91 21.94 -22.58
CA ALA A 281 -5.27 21.41 -22.46
C ALA A 281 -5.49 20.68 -21.12
N LEU A 282 -4.53 19.86 -20.66
CA LEU A 282 -4.60 19.21 -19.34
C LEU A 282 -4.65 20.23 -18.19
N LYS A 283 -3.87 21.32 -18.29
CA LYS A 283 -3.89 22.39 -17.29
C LYS A 283 -5.23 23.14 -17.27
N GLN A 284 -5.87 23.32 -18.43
CA GLN A 284 -7.18 23.96 -18.53
C GLN A 284 -8.29 23.06 -17.98
N LEU A 285 -8.30 21.77 -18.36
CA LEU A 285 -9.23 20.78 -17.79
C LEU A 285 -9.13 20.69 -16.26
N ARG A 286 -7.92 20.80 -15.70
CA ARG A 286 -7.71 20.79 -14.24
C ARG A 286 -8.26 22.05 -13.54
N LYS A 287 -8.33 23.18 -14.24
CA LYS A 287 -8.83 24.45 -13.68
C LYS A 287 -10.35 24.54 -13.73
N ASP A 288 -10.97 23.83 -14.66
CA ASP A 288 -12.43 23.85 -14.83
C ASP A 288 -13.10 23.03 -13.72
N ARG A 289 -13.81 23.74 -12.83
CA ARG A 289 -14.58 23.13 -11.72
C ARG A 289 -16.00 22.73 -12.14
N LYS A 290 -16.44 23.09 -13.34
CA LYS A 290 -17.80 22.79 -13.82
C LYS A 290 -17.93 21.37 -14.35
N ILE A 291 -16.81 20.72 -14.66
CA ILE A 291 -16.78 19.38 -15.21
C ILE A 291 -16.06 18.40 -14.29
N VAL A 292 -16.51 17.16 -14.28
CA VAL A 292 -15.89 16.04 -13.59
C VAL A 292 -15.44 15.02 -14.62
N ILE A 293 -14.18 14.62 -14.53
CA ILE A 293 -13.54 13.67 -15.45
C ILE A 293 -13.23 12.40 -14.67
N MET A 294 -13.80 11.28 -15.08
CA MET A 294 -13.62 9.99 -14.41
C MET A 294 -13.44 8.85 -15.41
N LYS A 295 -13.02 7.68 -14.91
CA LYS A 295 -13.07 6.45 -15.71
C LYS A 295 -14.43 5.78 -15.53
N ALA A 296 -14.97 5.22 -16.61
CA ALA A 296 -16.16 4.38 -16.55
C ALA A 296 -15.88 3.10 -15.73
N ASP A 297 -16.91 2.59 -15.06
CA ASP A 297 -16.83 1.39 -14.21
C ASP A 297 -16.52 0.10 -15.00
N LYS A 298 -16.82 0.08 -16.31
CA LYS A 298 -16.50 -1.03 -17.22
C LYS A 298 -15.94 -0.50 -18.53
N GLY A 299 -14.73 -0.91 -18.88
CA GLY A 299 -14.02 -0.50 -20.11
C GLY A 299 -12.98 0.59 -19.86
N ASN A 300 -12.00 0.72 -20.75
CA ASN A 300 -10.97 1.77 -20.68
C ASN A 300 -11.50 3.09 -21.25
N THR A 301 -12.63 3.57 -20.71
CA THR A 301 -13.37 4.72 -21.20
C THR A 301 -13.33 5.85 -20.18
N THR A 302 -13.02 7.07 -20.62
CA THR A 302 -13.02 8.30 -19.84
C THR A 302 -14.36 9.01 -20.04
N VAL A 303 -15.08 9.29 -18.97
CA VAL A 303 -16.36 10.01 -19.00
C VAL A 303 -16.16 11.42 -18.48
N VAL A 304 -16.70 12.41 -19.18
CA VAL A 304 -16.72 13.82 -18.76
C VAL A 304 -18.18 14.20 -18.50
N MET A 305 -18.50 14.66 -17.29
CA MET A 305 -19.85 15.05 -16.87
C MET A 305 -19.85 16.45 -16.26
N ASN A 306 -21.01 17.12 -16.21
CA ASN A 306 -21.12 18.33 -15.41
C ASN A 306 -21.06 17.99 -13.92
N ASN A 307 -20.49 18.88 -13.10
CA ASN A 307 -20.41 18.67 -11.66
C ASN A 307 -21.80 18.55 -11.02
N SER A 308 -22.77 19.31 -11.52
CA SER A 308 -24.17 19.27 -11.06
C SER A 308 -24.86 17.91 -11.29
N ASP A 309 -24.46 17.19 -12.34
CA ASP A 309 -25.05 15.90 -12.69
C ASP A 309 -24.35 14.74 -11.96
N TYR A 310 -23.11 14.95 -11.48
CA TYR A 310 -22.38 13.99 -10.68
C TYR A 310 -22.73 14.05 -9.18
N GLU A 311 -23.08 15.23 -8.67
CA GLU A 311 -23.42 15.45 -7.26
C GLU A 311 -24.90 15.17 -6.92
N ARG A 312 -25.72 14.77 -7.90
CA ARG A 312 -27.11 14.31 -7.72
C ARG A 312 -27.17 12.83 -7.38
#